data_AF-A0A8C6G3Z7-F1
#
_entry.id   AF-A0A8C6G3Z7-F1
#
_cell.length_a   1.000
_cell.length_b   1.000
_cell.length_c   1.000
_cell.angle_alpha   90.00
_cell.angle_beta   90.00
_cell.angle_gamma   90.00
#
_symmetry.space_group_name_H-M   'P 1'
#
loop_
_entity.id
_entity.type
_entity.pdbx_description
1 polymer ?
#
loop_
_entity_poly.entity_id
_entity_poly.type
_entity_poly.pdbx_seq_one_letter_code
_entity_poly.pdbx_strand_id
1 'polypeptide(L)'
;MKEAVTRSEMLAVVNKKTGLLMSVLGVIFMKGNRATEQEVWQFLHGVGVYAGKKHLIFGEPEEFIRDVVRENYLEYRQVPASDPPSYEFLWGPRAHAETTKMKVLEVLAKVNGTVPSAFPNLYQLALRDQAGGVPRRRVQGKGVHSKAPSQKSSNM
;
A
#
# COMPACT_ATOMS: atom_id res chain seq x y z
N MET A 1 -12.37 34.39 -8.35
CA MET A 1 -12.72 33.97 -6.96
C MET A 1 -13.31 32.55 -6.84
N LYS A 2 -13.68 31.85 -7.93
CA LYS A 2 -14.24 30.49 -7.84
C LYS A 2 -13.20 29.37 -7.61
N GLU A 3 -11.92 29.58 -7.97
CA GLU A 3 -10.89 28.53 -7.79
C GLU A 3 -10.46 28.30 -6.35
N ALA A 4 -10.35 29.35 -5.52
CA ALA A 4 -9.86 29.23 -4.14
C ALA A 4 -10.88 28.54 -3.21
N VAL A 5 -12.18 28.76 -3.46
CA VAL A 5 -13.28 28.13 -2.71
C VAL A 5 -13.37 26.64 -3.07
N THR A 6 -13.33 26.31 -4.36
CA THR A 6 -13.37 24.90 -4.83
C THR A 6 -12.15 24.10 -4.39
N ARG A 7 -10.95 24.72 -4.33
CA ARG A 7 -9.74 24.08 -3.82
C ARG A 7 -9.81 23.84 -2.31
N SER A 8 -10.43 24.73 -1.54
CA SER A 8 -10.60 24.56 -0.09
C SER A 8 -11.69 23.54 0.26
N GLU A 9 -12.78 23.47 -0.51
CA GLU A 9 -13.80 22.42 -0.41
C GLU A 9 -13.27 21.06 -0.90
N MET A 10 -12.53 21.01 -2.01
CA MET A 10 -11.82 19.81 -2.44
C MET A 10 -10.79 19.37 -1.42
N LEU A 11 -10.00 20.28 -0.82
CA LEU A 11 -9.06 19.94 0.23
C LEU A 11 -9.79 19.45 1.49
N ALA A 12 -10.93 20.02 1.87
CA ALA A 12 -11.72 19.54 3.02
C ALA A 12 -12.40 18.18 2.77
N VAL A 13 -12.79 17.88 1.53
CA VAL A 13 -13.34 16.58 1.10
C VAL A 13 -12.23 15.54 0.95
N VAL A 14 -11.09 15.90 0.35
CA VAL A 14 -9.85 15.10 0.29
C VAL A 14 -9.41 14.77 1.72
N ASN A 15 -9.39 15.73 2.63
CA ASN A 15 -8.92 15.55 4.01
C ASN A 15 -9.79 14.58 4.85
N LYS A 16 -11.08 14.44 4.55
CA LYS A 16 -11.96 13.45 5.24
C LYS A 16 -11.79 12.05 4.69
N LYS A 17 -11.77 11.87 3.36
CA LYS A 17 -11.54 10.55 2.72
C LYS A 17 -10.12 10.04 2.96
N THR A 18 -9.12 10.93 3.00
CA THR A 18 -7.72 10.58 3.29
C THR A 18 -7.55 9.96 4.68
N GLY A 19 -8.26 10.46 5.71
CA GLY A 19 -8.17 9.88 7.06
C GLY A 19 -8.66 8.42 7.13
N LEU A 20 -9.79 8.12 6.48
CA LEU A 20 -10.31 6.76 6.39
C LEU A 20 -9.42 5.87 5.51
N LEU A 21 -8.93 6.39 4.39
CA LEU A 21 -7.97 5.69 3.53
C LEU A 21 -6.70 5.31 4.28
N MET A 22 -6.10 6.24 5.04
CA MET A 22 -4.91 5.96 5.85
C MET A 22 -5.18 4.89 6.90
N SER A 23 -6.37 4.88 7.49
CA SER A 23 -6.80 3.84 8.42
C SER A 23 -6.91 2.47 7.75
N VAL A 24 -7.54 2.38 6.57
CA VAL A 24 -7.66 1.13 5.80
C VAL A 24 -6.30 0.62 5.33
N LEU A 25 -5.43 1.50 4.82
CA LEU A 25 -4.04 1.16 4.49
C LEU A 25 -3.29 0.63 5.71
N GLY A 26 -3.53 1.23 6.89
CA GLY A 26 -3.01 0.76 8.18
C GLY A 26 -3.49 -0.65 8.54
N VAL A 27 -4.77 -0.96 8.38
CA VAL A 27 -5.32 -2.31 8.64
C VAL A 27 -4.68 -3.35 7.74
N ILE A 28 -4.59 -3.07 6.43
CA ILE A 28 -3.94 -3.97 5.47
C ILE A 28 -2.47 -4.19 5.84
N PHE A 29 -1.78 -3.12 6.25
CA PHE A 29 -0.41 -3.20 6.71
C PHE A 29 -0.27 -4.04 7.98
N MET A 30 -1.18 -3.87 8.96
CA MET A 30 -1.23 -4.63 10.20
C MET A 30 -1.43 -6.14 9.98
N LYS A 31 -2.13 -6.51 8.91
CA LYS A 31 -2.41 -7.90 8.52
C LYS A 31 -1.34 -8.54 7.64
N GLY A 32 -0.21 -7.86 7.41
CA GLY A 32 0.91 -8.40 6.63
C GLY A 32 0.89 -8.00 5.15
N ASN A 33 0.36 -6.80 4.84
CA ASN A 33 0.20 -6.22 3.50
C ASN A 33 -0.95 -6.82 2.66
N ARG A 34 -1.80 -7.64 3.27
CA ARG A 34 -3.02 -8.18 2.67
C ARG A 34 -4.09 -8.25 3.74
N ALA A 35 -5.32 -7.89 3.41
CA ALA A 35 -6.46 -8.12 4.28
C ALA A 35 -7.62 -8.65 3.46
N THR A 36 -8.33 -9.63 3.98
CA THR A 36 -9.55 -10.12 3.33
C THR A 36 -10.61 -9.02 3.33
N GLU A 37 -11.54 -9.09 2.37
CA GLU A 37 -12.67 -8.16 2.32
C GLU A 37 -13.44 -8.12 3.64
N GLN A 38 -13.67 -9.30 4.25
CA GLN A 38 -14.34 -9.41 5.54
C GLN A 38 -13.61 -8.64 6.66
N GLU A 39 -12.29 -8.72 6.72
CA GLU A 39 -11.50 -8.01 7.75
C GLU A 39 -11.58 -6.49 7.57
N VAL A 40 -11.54 -6.02 6.32
CA VAL A 40 -11.70 -4.58 6.02
C VAL A 40 -13.11 -4.12 6.41
N TRP A 41 -14.15 -4.88 6.07
CA TRP A 41 -15.52 -4.55 6.47
C TRP A 41 -15.73 -4.59 7.98
N GLN A 42 -15.13 -5.55 8.70
CA GLN A 42 -15.21 -5.58 10.15
C GLN A 42 -14.55 -4.36 10.80
N PHE A 43 -13.41 -3.91 10.27
CA PHE A 43 -12.79 -2.68 10.71
C PHE A 43 -13.70 -1.47 10.46
N LEU A 44 -14.26 -1.36 9.25
CA LEU A 44 -15.18 -0.28 8.88
C LEU A 44 -16.40 -0.24 9.80
N HIS A 45 -17.00 -1.39 10.09
CA HIS A 45 -18.10 -1.50 11.06
C HIS A 45 -17.68 -1.01 12.45
N GLY A 46 -16.48 -1.38 12.91
CA GLY A 46 -15.93 -0.95 14.20
C GLY A 46 -15.75 0.56 14.32
N VAL A 47 -15.48 1.26 13.22
CA VAL A 47 -15.38 2.74 13.18
C VAL A 47 -16.69 3.43 12.78
N GLY A 48 -17.81 2.69 12.74
CA GLY A 48 -19.15 3.23 12.48
C GLY A 48 -19.53 3.37 11.00
N VAL A 49 -18.78 2.75 10.09
CA VAL A 49 -18.96 2.81 8.64
C VAL A 49 -19.60 1.50 8.16
N TYR A 50 -20.90 1.52 7.79
CA TYR A 50 -21.69 0.33 7.48
C TYR A 50 -22.20 0.31 6.03
N ALA A 51 -22.06 -0.83 5.35
CA ALA A 51 -22.63 -1.04 4.01
C ALA A 51 -24.13 -0.70 3.98
N GLY A 52 -24.60 -0.07 2.88
CA GLY A 52 -25.98 0.39 2.74
C GLY A 52 -26.43 1.55 3.64
N LYS A 53 -25.59 2.07 4.55
CA LYS A 53 -25.90 3.26 5.36
C LYS A 53 -24.97 4.40 5.00
N LYS A 54 -25.55 5.48 4.48
CA LYS A 54 -24.80 6.70 4.16
C LYS A 54 -24.24 7.31 5.44
N HIS A 55 -22.91 7.31 5.57
CA HIS A 55 -22.23 7.97 6.67
C HIS A 55 -22.15 9.47 6.39
N LEU A 56 -22.55 10.29 7.36
CA LEU A 56 -22.62 11.76 7.25
C LEU A 56 -21.29 12.41 6.82
N ILE A 57 -20.15 11.75 7.10
CA ILE A 57 -18.79 12.27 6.85
C ILE A 57 -18.11 11.59 5.65
N PHE A 58 -18.39 10.30 5.41
CA PHE A 58 -17.65 9.48 4.43
C PHE A 58 -18.48 9.10 3.21
N GLY A 59 -19.77 9.45 3.19
CA GLY A 59 -20.69 9.05 2.13
C GLY A 59 -21.08 7.58 2.25
N GLU A 60 -21.37 6.94 1.13
CA GLU A 60 -21.67 5.51 1.10
C GLU A 60 -20.37 4.68 1.15
N PRO A 61 -20.26 3.71 2.08
CA PRO A 61 -19.01 2.95 2.25
C PRO A 61 -18.60 2.15 1.01
N GLU A 62 -19.59 1.69 0.24
CA GLU A 62 -19.37 0.99 -1.03
C GLU A 62 -18.81 1.93 -2.11
N GLU A 63 -19.25 3.19 -2.14
CA GLU A 63 -18.64 4.21 -3.00
C GLU A 63 -17.21 4.49 -2.58
N PHE A 64 -16.93 4.59 -1.27
CA PHE A 64 -15.57 4.79 -0.77
C PHE A 64 -14.62 3.67 -1.22
N ILE A 65 -15.00 2.40 -1.05
CA ILE A 65 -14.17 1.26 -1.47
C ILE A 65 -13.94 1.29 -2.99
N ARG A 66 -15.00 1.55 -3.77
CA ARG A 66 -14.91 1.67 -5.23
C ARG A 66 -14.02 2.83 -5.67
N ASP A 67 -14.09 3.97 -5.00
CA ASP A 67 -13.26 5.14 -5.28
C ASP A 67 -11.78 4.82 -5.02
N VAL A 68 -11.43 4.25 -3.87
CA VAL A 68 -10.02 3.97 -3.53
C VAL A 68 -9.41 2.88 -4.42
N VAL A 69 -10.22 1.92 -4.89
CA VAL A 69 -9.80 0.93 -5.88
C VAL A 69 -9.62 1.59 -7.25
N ARG A 70 -10.59 2.41 -7.70
CA ARG A 70 -10.52 3.14 -8.97
C ARG A 70 -9.33 4.10 -9.02
N GLU A 71 -9.02 4.74 -7.89
CA GLU A 71 -7.88 5.63 -7.74
C GLU A 71 -6.54 4.88 -7.58
N ASN A 72 -6.54 3.54 -7.61
CA ASN A 72 -5.36 2.68 -7.47
C ASN A 72 -4.63 2.83 -6.12
N TYR A 73 -5.32 3.26 -5.08
CA TYR A 73 -4.80 3.17 -3.71
C TYR A 73 -4.90 1.75 -3.17
N LEU A 74 -5.95 1.03 -3.54
CA LEU A 74 -6.12 -0.38 -3.20
C LEU A 74 -6.21 -1.23 -4.47
N GLU A 75 -5.58 -2.39 -4.42
CA GLU A 75 -5.85 -3.47 -5.36
C GLU A 75 -6.85 -4.42 -4.74
N TYR A 76 -7.89 -4.77 -5.49
CA TYR A 76 -8.90 -5.76 -5.11
C TYR A 76 -8.75 -6.99 -5.99
N ARG A 77 -8.49 -8.15 -5.39
CA ARG A 77 -8.29 -9.39 -6.16
C ARG A 77 -8.87 -10.60 -5.45
N GLN A 78 -9.21 -11.61 -6.24
CA GLN A 78 -9.63 -12.91 -5.73
C GLN A 78 -8.44 -13.65 -5.13
N VAL A 79 -8.64 -14.29 -3.98
CA VAL A 79 -7.66 -15.17 -3.37
C VAL A 79 -7.58 -16.45 -4.20
N PRO A 80 -6.40 -16.80 -4.75
CA PRO A 80 -6.23 -18.01 -5.55
C PRO A 80 -6.65 -19.26 -4.77
N ALA A 81 -7.39 -20.16 -5.43
CA ALA A 81 -7.82 -21.44 -4.87
C ALA A 81 -8.70 -21.34 -3.59
N SER A 82 -9.40 -20.22 -3.39
CA SER A 82 -10.41 -20.12 -2.33
C SER A 82 -11.74 -20.76 -2.74
N ASP A 83 -12.28 -21.62 -1.87
CA ASP A 83 -13.62 -22.21 -2.01
C ASP A 83 -14.38 -22.08 -0.67
N PRO A 84 -15.44 -21.25 -0.60
CA PRO A 84 -16.00 -20.41 -1.67
C PRO A 84 -15.05 -19.25 -2.09
N PRO A 85 -15.27 -18.63 -3.26
CA PRO A 85 -14.50 -17.47 -3.71
C PRO A 85 -14.41 -16.39 -2.64
N SER A 86 -13.18 -16.02 -2.28
CA SER A 86 -12.90 -14.93 -1.34
C SER A 86 -12.02 -13.88 -2.00
N TYR A 87 -12.13 -12.64 -1.53
CA TYR A 87 -11.42 -11.50 -2.07
C TYR A 87 -10.56 -10.84 -0.99
N GLU A 88 -9.42 -10.28 -1.42
CA GLU A 88 -8.48 -9.56 -0.58
C GLU A 88 -8.12 -8.20 -1.16
N PHE A 89 -7.82 -7.28 -0.26
CA PHE A 89 -7.30 -5.95 -0.54
C PHE A 89 -5.80 -5.91 -0.28
N LEU A 90 -5.08 -5.23 -1.17
CA LEU A 90 -3.67 -4.89 -1.06
C LEU A 90 -3.47 -3.40 -1.31
N TRP A 91 -2.31 -2.89 -0.94
CA TRP A 91 -1.90 -1.56 -1.35
C TRP A 91 -1.69 -1.54 -2.86
N GLY A 92 -2.30 -0.57 -3.53
CA GLY A 92 -2.11 -0.33 -4.95
C GLY A 92 -0.91 0.58 -5.25
N PRO A 93 -0.59 0.77 -6.53
CA PRO A 93 0.59 1.52 -6.95
C PRO A 93 0.57 2.98 -6.47
N ARG A 94 -0.61 3.59 -6.36
CA ARG A 94 -0.74 4.97 -5.88
C ARG A 94 -0.47 5.08 -4.38
N ALA A 95 -0.91 4.11 -3.59
CA ALA A 95 -0.59 4.07 -2.16
C ALA A 95 0.92 3.95 -1.94
N HIS A 96 1.60 3.11 -2.72
CA HIS A 96 3.07 3.00 -2.67
C HIS A 96 3.80 4.27 -3.15
N ALA A 97 3.22 5.03 -4.07
CA ALA A 97 3.82 6.27 -4.56
C ALA A 97 3.63 7.45 -3.59
N GLU A 98 2.47 7.55 -2.95
CA GLU A 98 2.10 8.70 -2.13
C GLU A 98 2.41 8.54 -0.64
N THR A 99 2.50 7.30 -0.15
CA THR A 99 2.79 7.01 1.25
C THR A 99 3.75 5.84 1.41
N THR A 100 4.33 5.73 2.60
CA THR A 100 5.20 4.62 2.98
C THR A 100 4.60 3.90 4.17
N LYS A 101 4.95 2.62 4.33
CA LYS A 101 4.51 1.83 5.50
C LYS A 101 4.94 2.49 6.82
N MET A 102 6.09 3.15 6.82
CA MET A 102 6.57 3.93 7.97
C MET A 102 5.65 5.12 8.27
N LYS A 103 5.25 5.88 7.24
CA LYS A 103 4.37 7.04 7.40
C LYS A 103 2.98 6.65 7.89
N VAL A 104 2.44 5.53 7.41
CA VAL A 104 1.19 4.95 7.93
C VAL A 104 1.33 4.53 9.39
N LEU A 105 2.45 3.88 9.75
CA LEU A 105 2.72 3.47 11.12
C LEU A 105 2.86 4.67 12.08
N GLU A 106 3.50 5.76 11.64
CA GLU A 106 3.59 7.00 12.41
C GLU A 106 2.23 7.63 12.68
N VAL A 107 1.33 7.65 11.69
CA VAL A 107 -0.04 8.15 11.87
C VAL A 107 -0.80 7.26 12.84
N LEU A 108 -0.71 5.93 12.71
CA LEU A 108 -1.34 4.98 13.62
C LEU A 108 -0.85 5.17 15.06
N ALA A 109 0.46 5.30 15.25
CA ALA A 109 1.07 5.51 16.56
C ALA A 109 0.58 6.81 17.21
N LYS A 110 0.54 7.92 16.44
CA LYS A 110 0.03 9.22 16.91
C LYS A 110 -1.43 9.15 17.34
N VAL A 111 -2.28 8.49 16.55
CA VAL A 111 -3.72 8.31 16.88
C VAL A 111 -3.90 7.54 18.19
N ASN A 112 -3.04 6.55 18.44
CA ASN A 112 -3.08 5.75 19.66
C ASN A 112 -2.32 6.39 20.85
N GLY A 113 -1.71 7.57 20.67
CA GLY A 113 -0.87 8.20 21.71
C GLY A 113 0.40 7.39 22.03
N THR A 114 0.90 6.63 21.06
CA THR A 114 2.07 5.74 21.21
C THR A 114 3.18 6.09 20.21
N VAL A 115 4.27 5.34 20.24
CA VAL A 115 5.38 5.43 19.29
C VAL A 115 5.35 4.27 18.29
N PRO A 116 5.84 4.45 17.04
CA PRO A 116 5.88 3.38 16.02
C PRO A 116 6.56 2.09 16.48
N SER A 117 7.58 2.20 17.34
CA SER A 117 8.31 1.07 17.91
C SER A 117 7.49 0.23 18.90
N ALA A 118 6.35 0.73 19.38
CA ALA A 118 5.39 -0.04 20.17
C ALA A 118 4.69 -1.14 19.34
N PHE A 119 4.82 -1.10 18.02
CA PHE A 119 4.37 -2.14 17.10
C PHE A 119 5.58 -2.83 16.44
N PRO A 120 6.36 -3.67 17.16
CA PRO A 120 7.66 -4.15 16.71
C PRO A 120 7.62 -4.88 15.36
N ASN A 121 6.61 -5.72 15.12
CA ASN A 121 6.45 -6.42 13.85
C ASN A 121 6.20 -5.47 12.67
N LEU A 122 5.38 -4.44 12.88
CA LEU A 122 5.07 -3.44 11.85
C LEU A 122 6.24 -2.50 11.62
N TYR A 123 6.93 -2.09 12.68
CA TYR A 123 8.12 -1.26 12.59
C TYR A 123 9.21 -1.95 11.75
N GLN A 124 9.45 -3.23 11.97
CA GLN A 124 10.40 -4.01 11.17
C GLN A 124 9.99 -4.14 9.70
N LEU A 125 8.69 -4.37 9.42
CA LEU A 125 8.17 -4.42 8.06
C LEU A 125 8.29 -3.06 7.35
N ALA A 126 8.02 -1.96 8.06
CA ALA A 126 8.16 -0.61 7.55
C ALA A 126 9.62 -0.25 7.24
N LEU A 127 10.56 -0.64 8.11
CA LEU A 127 11.99 -0.43 7.89
C LEU A 127 12.51 -1.21 6.67
N ARG A 128 12.08 -2.46 6.49
CA ARG A 128 12.46 -3.27 5.31
C ARG A 128 11.98 -2.66 4.01
N ASP A 129 10.77 -2.11 4.02
CA ASP A 129 10.18 -1.41 2.86
C ASP A 129 11.00 -0.16 2.49
N GLN A 130 11.43 0.61 3.49
CA GLN A 130 12.28 1.79 3.29
C GLN A 130 13.70 1.42 2.82
N ALA A 131 14.29 0.36 3.38
CA ALA A 131 15.61 -0.13 3.00
C ALA A 131 15.63 -0.77 1.60
N GLY A 132 14.51 -1.34 1.14
CA GLY A 132 14.34 -1.91 -0.19
C GLY A 132 14.24 -0.87 -1.32
N GLY A 133 14.06 0.41 -0.98
CA GLY A 133 14.04 1.55 -1.92
C GLY A 133 15.41 2.07 -2.34
N VAL A 134 16.51 1.46 -1.88
CA VAL A 134 17.84 1.77 -2.42
C VAL A 134 17.91 1.17 -3.83
N PRO A 135 18.16 1.96 -4.89
CA PRO A 135 18.34 1.40 -6.22
C PRO A 135 19.45 0.36 -6.16
N ARG A 136 19.14 -0.91 -6.43
CA ARG A 136 20.16 -1.90 -6.77
C ARG A 136 20.85 -1.34 -8.01
N ARG A 137 22.01 -0.70 -7.82
CA ARG A 137 22.95 -0.39 -8.90
C ARG A 137 23.05 -1.65 -9.74
N ARG A 138 22.61 -1.59 -11.00
CA ARG A 138 22.97 -2.60 -11.99
C ARG A 138 24.49 -2.65 -11.98
N VAL A 139 25.05 -3.71 -11.41
CA VAL A 139 26.43 -4.06 -11.68
C VAL A 139 26.42 -4.50 -13.14
N GLN A 140 26.78 -3.56 -14.02
CA GLN A 140 27.00 -3.83 -15.42
C GLN A 140 28.17 -4.82 -15.47
N GLY A 141 27.87 -6.09 -15.71
CA GLY A 141 28.88 -7.12 -15.88
C GLY A 141 29.77 -6.72 -17.06
N LYS A 142 31.00 -6.31 -16.76
CA LYS A 142 32.05 -6.18 -17.77
C LYS A 142 32.28 -7.56 -18.36
N GLY A 143 31.93 -7.73 -19.63
CA GLY A 143 32.26 -8.91 -20.41
C GLY A 143 33.77 -9.14 -20.38
N VAL A 144 34.19 -10.29 -19.84
CA VAL A 144 35.55 -10.77 -19.97
C VAL A 144 35.62 -11.48 -21.31
N HIS A 145 36.18 -10.80 -22.31
CA HIS A 145 36.65 -11.43 -23.54
C HIS A 145 37.86 -12.30 -23.20
N SER A 146 37.65 -13.62 -23.11
CA SER A 146 38.75 -14.59 -23.11
C SER A 146 39.19 -14.83 -24.56
N LYS A 147 40.31 -14.21 -24.96
CA LYS A 147 41.07 -14.61 -26.16
C LYS A 147 41.62 -16.01 -25.93
N ALA A 148 41.27 -16.96 -26.81
CA ALA A 148 41.96 -18.23 -26.93
C ALA A 148 43.30 -18.02 -27.67
N PRO A 149 44.42 -18.60 -27.22
CA PRO A 149 45.64 -18.60 -28.02
C PRO A 149 45.60 -19.76 -29.01
N SER A 150 45.95 -19.42 -30.24
CA SER A 150 46.26 -20.33 -31.33
C SER A 150 47.61 -21.01 -31.06
N GLN A 151 47.69 -22.33 -31.19
CA GLN A 151 48.95 -23.06 -31.34
C GLN A 151 48.92 -23.89 -32.62
N LYS A 152 49.89 -23.62 -33.49
CA LYS A 152 50.24 -24.33 -34.73
C LYS A 152 51.19 -25.50 -34.43
N SER A 153 51.12 -26.52 -35.31
CA SER A 153 52.16 -27.51 -35.68
C SER A 153 52.65 -28.46 -34.58
N SER A 154 53.06 -29.72 -34.84
CA SER A 154 53.60 -30.38 -36.03
C SER A 154 53.59 -31.92 -35.84
N ASN A 155 53.55 -32.66 -36.95
CA ASN A 155 54.02 -34.05 -37.25
C ASN A 155 54.35 -35.06 -36.12
N MET A 156 53.81 -36.28 -36.21
CA MET A 156 54.41 -37.47 -36.87
C MET A 156 53.35 -38.57 -37.04
#